data_AF-A0A849WWV2-F1
#
_entry.id   AF-A0A849WWV2-F1
#
_cell.length_a   1.000
_cell.length_b   1.000
_cell.length_c   1.000
_cell.angle_alpha   90.00
_cell.angle_beta   90.00
_cell.angle_gamma   90.00
#
_symmetry.space_group_name_H-M   'P 1'
#
loop_
_entity.id
_entity.type
_entity.pdbx_description
1 polymer ?
#
loop_
_entity_poly.entity_id
_entity_poly.type
_entity_poly.pdbx_seq_one_letter_code
_entity_poly.pdbx_strand_id
1 'polypeptide(L)'
;MKKILKLGTIFCFFIWSQILKSSDVIAAPGSAQGQISLILMKKDFGFYQPLNLNAESQLLSSDQDIEVRRVILKHEILGNVRILLKGPKDFFTQQDHANKAMIIVSGFFTGEKSIHLIGDISDRVLVGFEYPYSLDDFKKDPGAILQFVRKTPGQIALALFWLSQQAWINTQGLAVMGVSLGGVFLPAGIHIAQDMGVVVEKSIFVGTGSELGEILKENLSNYLDGVVLDSLTQGLILPTVIFDPKLHLPFLKGPFLIIQTDKDTVIPKSSKDKLFEALSEPKKEVVLPGPHVNSDQLELIKKIQEVVVKELK
;
A
#
# COMPACT_ATOMS: atom_id res chain seq x y z
N MET A 1 -36.19 -5.28 8.26
CA MET A 1 -35.30 -4.12 8.50
C MET A 1 -33.87 -4.49 8.15
N LYS A 2 -33.28 -3.74 7.20
CA LYS A 2 -31.84 -3.52 6.95
C LYS A 2 -30.90 -4.73 6.71
N LYS A 3 -30.88 -5.21 5.46
CA LYS A 3 -29.65 -5.65 4.75
C LYS A 3 -29.45 -4.83 3.46
N ILE A 4 -29.84 -3.56 3.50
CA ILE A 4 -29.59 -2.57 2.45
C ILE A 4 -28.51 -1.64 2.99
N LEU A 5 -27.24 -2.05 2.87
CA LEU A 5 -26.07 -1.20 2.68
C LEU A 5 -24.81 -2.08 2.51
N LYS A 6 -23.89 -1.64 1.65
CA LYS A 6 -22.62 -2.29 1.21
C LYS A 6 -22.71 -3.21 -0.01
N LEU A 7 -23.44 -2.77 -1.03
CA LEU A 7 -23.36 -3.27 -2.42
C LEU A 7 -22.37 -2.46 -3.30
N GLY A 8 -21.49 -1.65 -2.71
CA GLY A 8 -20.62 -0.71 -3.45
C GLY A 8 -19.32 -1.30 -4.01
N THR A 9 -19.08 -2.61 -3.86
CA THR A 9 -17.73 -3.19 -4.02
C THR A 9 -17.71 -4.53 -4.76
N ILE A 10 -18.81 -4.96 -5.38
CA ILE A 10 -18.87 -6.19 -6.17
C ILE A 10 -18.81 -5.82 -7.65
N PHE A 11 -17.57 -5.57 -8.07
CA PHE A 11 -17.00 -5.65 -9.42
C PHE A 11 -18.00 -5.89 -10.58
N CYS A 12 -18.27 -4.82 -11.34
CA CYS A 12 -18.78 -4.90 -12.70
C CYS A 12 -17.69 -5.46 -13.62
N PHE A 13 -17.82 -6.70 -14.11
CA PHE A 13 -17.01 -7.21 -15.22
C PHE A 13 -17.89 -7.96 -16.22
N PHE A 14 -17.96 -7.41 -17.44
CA PHE A 14 -18.43 -8.09 -18.64
C PHE A 14 -17.51 -7.69 -19.82
N ILE A 15 -17.07 -8.71 -20.57
CA ILE A 15 -16.49 -8.68 -21.95
C ILE A 15 -15.04 -8.15 -22.02
N TRP A 16 -14.02 -8.80 -22.63
CA TRP A 16 -13.93 -9.78 -23.71
C TRP A 16 -12.66 -10.63 -23.51
N SER A 17 -12.74 -11.94 -23.78
CA SER A 17 -11.59 -12.79 -24.08
C SER A 17 -11.19 -12.62 -25.55
N GLN A 18 -9.88 -12.51 -25.84
CA GLN A 18 -9.23 -13.12 -27.00
C GLN A 18 -7.70 -13.01 -26.92
N ILE A 19 -7.07 -14.18 -27.04
CA ILE A 19 -5.72 -14.48 -27.54
C ILE A 19 -4.55 -14.02 -26.66
N LEU A 20 -4.07 -14.96 -25.83
CA LEU A 20 -2.66 -15.34 -25.82
C LEU A 20 -2.58 -16.85 -25.61
N LYS A 21 -2.07 -17.58 -26.61
CA LYS A 21 -1.75 -19.00 -26.51
C LYS A 21 -0.61 -19.15 -25.51
N SER A 22 -0.83 -19.97 -24.49
CA SER A 22 0.21 -20.44 -23.57
C SER A 22 1.31 -21.14 -24.36
N SER A 23 2.48 -20.53 -24.41
CA SER A 23 3.73 -21.24 -24.66
C SER A 23 4.41 -21.42 -23.31
N ASP A 24 5.03 -22.58 -23.15
CA ASP A 24 5.57 -23.10 -21.90
C ASP A 24 6.53 -22.12 -21.21
N VAL A 25 6.00 -21.37 -20.22
CA VAL A 25 6.84 -20.63 -19.29
C VAL A 25 7.23 -21.60 -18.19
N ILE A 26 8.44 -22.14 -18.32
CA ILE A 26 9.12 -22.85 -17.23
C ILE A 26 9.11 -21.92 -16.02
N ALA A 27 8.50 -22.35 -14.92
CA ALA A 27 8.41 -21.58 -13.69
C ALA A 27 9.82 -21.23 -13.21
N ALA A 28 10.22 -19.98 -13.40
CA ALA A 28 11.48 -19.49 -12.86
C ALA A 28 11.43 -19.58 -11.32
N PRO A 29 12.56 -19.87 -10.63
CA PRO A 29 12.61 -19.83 -9.17
C PRO A 29 12.06 -18.48 -8.67
N GLY A 30 11.42 -18.46 -7.50
CA GLY A 30 10.70 -17.26 -7.01
C GLY A 30 11.52 -15.97 -7.01
N SER A 31 12.85 -16.07 -6.89
CA SER A 31 13.78 -14.94 -6.99
C SER A 31 13.91 -14.35 -8.41
N ALA A 32 13.75 -15.15 -9.47
CA ALA A 32 13.80 -14.67 -10.84
C ALA A 32 12.50 -13.98 -11.25
N GLN A 33 11.35 -14.48 -10.78
CA GLN A 33 10.04 -13.89 -11.08
C GLN A 33 9.90 -12.49 -10.49
N GLY A 34 10.30 -12.28 -9.23
CA GLY A 34 10.23 -10.96 -8.60
C GLY A 34 11.13 -9.90 -9.26
N GLN A 35 12.31 -10.29 -9.72
CA GLN A 35 13.22 -9.41 -10.47
C GLN A 35 12.65 -9.05 -11.85
N ILE A 36 12.07 -10.02 -12.56
CA ILE A 36 11.38 -9.75 -13.83
C ILE A 36 10.19 -8.80 -13.61
N SER A 37 9.38 -9.04 -12.58
CA SER A 37 8.28 -8.15 -12.22
C SER A 37 8.76 -6.72 -11.94
N LEU A 38 9.85 -6.56 -11.17
CA LEU A 38 10.45 -5.24 -10.92
C LEU A 38 10.85 -4.54 -12.22
N ILE A 39 11.55 -5.24 -13.12
CA ILE A 39 11.95 -4.69 -14.43
C ILE A 39 10.70 -4.26 -15.21
N LEU A 40 9.70 -5.13 -15.34
CA LEU A 40 8.47 -4.81 -16.07
C LEU A 40 7.74 -3.60 -15.47
N MET A 41 7.65 -3.51 -14.15
CA MET A 41 7.05 -2.35 -13.48
C MET A 41 7.83 -1.06 -13.72
N LYS A 42 9.16 -1.08 -13.63
CA LYS A 42 9.99 0.10 -13.92
C LYS A 42 9.79 0.59 -15.34
N LYS A 43 9.61 -0.34 -16.30
CA LYS A 43 9.24 -0.02 -17.67
C LYS A 43 7.88 0.61 -17.77
N ASP A 44 6.88 -0.03 -17.16
CA ASP A 44 5.49 0.45 -17.16
C ASP A 44 5.36 1.83 -16.51
N PHE A 45 6.23 2.17 -15.56
CA PHE A 45 6.19 3.43 -14.82
C PHE A 45 7.19 4.49 -15.30
N GLY A 46 8.10 4.15 -16.21
CA GLY A 46 9.12 5.07 -16.72
C GLY A 46 10.30 5.35 -15.77
N PHE A 47 10.56 4.46 -14.80
CA PHE A 47 11.62 4.62 -13.78
C PHE A 47 13.04 4.22 -14.25
N TYR A 48 13.33 4.36 -15.55
CA TYR A 48 14.67 4.12 -16.11
C TYR A 48 15.43 5.42 -16.41
N GLN A 49 14.76 6.56 -16.36
CA GLN A 49 15.34 7.87 -16.54
C GLN A 49 15.46 8.56 -15.17
N PRO A 50 16.38 9.53 -15.02
CA PRO A 50 16.39 10.40 -13.85
C PRO A 50 15.01 11.03 -13.65
N LEU A 51 14.46 10.89 -12.44
CA LEU A 51 13.15 11.44 -12.10
C LEU A 51 13.26 12.94 -11.82
N ASN A 52 12.81 13.77 -12.75
CA ASN A 52 12.59 15.19 -12.49
C ASN A 52 11.18 15.39 -11.94
N LEU A 53 11.05 15.37 -10.61
CA LEU A 53 9.75 15.47 -9.95
C LEU A 53 9.34 16.92 -9.79
N ASN A 54 8.27 17.30 -10.49
CA ASN A 54 7.54 18.53 -10.19
C ASN A 54 6.56 18.26 -9.03
N ALA A 55 6.75 18.97 -7.93
CA ALA A 55 5.91 18.89 -6.74
C ALA A 55 5.27 20.24 -6.45
N GLU A 56 3.95 20.25 -6.29
CA GLU A 56 3.20 21.40 -5.79
C GLU A 56 2.83 21.16 -4.33
N SER A 57 3.10 22.13 -3.46
CA SER A 57 2.74 22.06 -2.05
C SER A 57 1.74 23.15 -1.68
N GLN A 58 0.70 22.80 -0.92
CA GLN A 58 -0.29 23.73 -0.39
C GLN A 58 -0.38 23.58 1.13
N LEU A 59 -0.23 24.68 1.88
CA LEU A 59 -0.56 24.73 3.30
C LEU A 59 -2.09 24.70 3.47
N LEU A 60 -2.59 23.71 4.20
CA LEU A 60 -4.03 23.55 4.45
C LEU A 60 -4.43 24.14 5.81
N SER A 61 -3.63 23.89 6.84
CA SER A 61 -3.82 24.45 8.18
C SER A 61 -2.47 24.56 8.90
N SER A 62 -2.41 25.47 9.87
CA SER A 62 -1.28 25.62 10.79
C SER A 62 -1.76 26.26 12.08
N ASP A 63 -1.30 25.75 13.21
CA ASP A 63 -1.51 26.34 14.53
C ASP A 63 -0.16 26.66 15.22
N GLN A 64 -0.11 26.65 16.55
CA GLN A 64 1.12 26.92 17.29
C GLN A 64 2.14 25.78 17.22
N ASP A 65 1.66 24.54 17.09
CA ASP A 65 2.48 23.33 17.25
C ASP A 65 2.55 22.49 15.97
N ILE A 66 1.50 22.54 15.13
CA ILE A 66 1.31 21.65 13.98
C ILE A 66 1.10 22.44 12.69
N GLU A 67 1.60 21.91 11.58
CA GLU A 67 1.17 22.28 10.24
C GLU A 67 0.73 21.06 9.41
N VAL A 68 -0.26 21.28 8.54
CA VAL A 68 -0.78 20.28 7.60
C VAL A 68 -0.65 20.79 6.18
N ARG A 69 0.00 20.00 5.32
CA ARG A 69 0.24 20.35 3.91
C ARG A 69 -0.25 19.25 2.98
N ARG A 70 -0.79 19.63 1.82
CA ARG A 70 -0.99 18.70 0.70
C ARG A 70 0.15 18.88 -0.29
N VAL A 71 0.73 17.76 -0.73
CA VAL A 71 1.70 17.73 -1.82
C VAL A 71 1.13 16.93 -2.98
N ILE A 72 1.32 17.46 -4.19
CA ILE A 72 0.93 16.82 -5.45
C ILE A 72 2.19 16.63 -6.29
N LEU A 73 2.60 15.38 -6.49
CA LEU A 73 3.69 15.01 -7.39
C LEU A 73 3.10 14.76 -8.77
N LYS A 74 3.58 15.50 -9.77
CA LYS A 74 3.14 15.33 -11.16
C LYS A 74 4.07 14.36 -11.86
N HIS A 75 3.50 13.30 -12.44
CA HIS A 75 4.25 12.31 -13.22
C HIS A 75 3.50 11.98 -14.52
N GLU A 76 4.22 11.93 -15.63
CA GLU A 76 3.61 11.78 -16.96
C GLU A 76 2.79 10.49 -17.10
N ILE A 77 3.33 9.38 -16.59
CA ILE A 77 2.70 8.05 -16.70
C ILE A 77 1.75 7.74 -15.54
N LEU A 78 2.18 8.05 -14.30
CA LEU A 78 1.46 7.71 -13.08
C LEU A 78 0.37 8.74 -12.73
N GLY A 79 0.35 9.88 -13.42
CA GLY A 79 -0.55 10.99 -13.12
C GLY A 79 -0.13 11.74 -11.86
N ASN A 80 -1.13 12.30 -11.16
CA ASN A 80 -0.91 13.06 -9.94
C ASN A 80 -0.89 12.12 -8.73
N VAL A 81 0.24 12.07 -8.02
CA VAL A 81 0.36 11.40 -6.72
C VAL A 81 0.10 12.42 -5.65
N ARG A 82 -0.89 12.17 -4.80
CA ARG A 82 -1.27 13.10 -3.74
C ARG A 82 -0.91 12.50 -2.38
N ILE A 83 -0.27 13.30 -1.55
CA ILE A 83 0.03 12.97 -0.16
C ILE A 83 -0.36 14.14 0.74
N LEU A 84 -0.83 13.80 1.93
CA LEU A 84 -1.07 14.77 3.00
C LEU A 84 0.04 14.61 4.04
N LEU A 85 0.65 15.70 4.46
CA LEU A 85 1.70 15.74 5.47
C LEU A 85 1.14 16.43 6.72
N LYS A 86 1.36 15.84 7.89
CA LYS A 86 1.07 16.45 9.19
C LYS A 86 2.32 16.34 10.06
N GLY A 87 2.84 17.46 10.53
CA GLY A 87 4.07 17.49 11.33
C GLY A 87 4.19 18.74 12.20
N PRO A 88 5.31 18.89 12.93
CA PRO A 88 5.60 20.07 13.72
C PRO A 88 5.53 21.34 12.88
N LYS A 89 5.13 22.45 13.48
CA LYS A 89 5.10 23.74 12.80
C LYS A 89 6.44 24.02 12.08
N ASP A 90 6.34 24.52 10.85
CA ASP A 90 7.47 24.88 9.98
C ASP A 90 8.38 23.69 9.56
N PHE A 91 7.99 22.43 9.79
CA PHE A 91 8.81 21.27 9.38
C PHE A 91 9.15 21.30 7.89
N PHE A 92 8.25 21.78 7.03
CA PHE A 92 8.43 21.72 5.57
C PHE A 92 9.48 22.69 5.04
N THR A 93 9.80 23.75 5.79
CA THR A 93 10.80 24.76 5.41
C THR A 93 12.14 24.53 6.09
N GLN A 94 12.20 23.62 7.07
CA GLN A 94 13.44 23.21 7.73
C GLN A 94 14.36 22.47 6.75
N GLN A 95 15.67 22.67 6.90
CA GLN A 95 16.72 22.03 6.10
C GLN A 95 17.81 21.44 6.99
N ASP A 96 17.40 20.82 8.09
CA ASP A 96 18.27 20.30 9.15
C ASP A 96 18.22 18.78 9.27
N HIS A 97 17.44 18.09 8.44
CA HIS A 97 17.21 16.65 8.49
C HIS A 97 16.79 16.13 9.88
N ALA A 98 16.13 16.96 10.69
CA ALA A 98 15.80 16.62 12.06
C ALA A 98 14.60 15.67 12.18
N ASN A 99 13.67 15.70 11.23
CA ASN A 99 12.41 14.98 11.34
C ASN A 99 12.51 13.55 10.80
N LYS A 100 11.81 12.62 11.45
CA LYS A 100 11.48 11.33 10.83
C LYS A 100 10.16 11.45 10.08
N ALA A 101 9.86 10.48 9.21
CA ALA A 101 8.59 10.44 8.50
C ALA A 101 7.97 9.05 8.55
N MET A 102 6.65 8.99 8.50
CA MET A 102 5.92 7.73 8.39
C MET A 102 4.82 7.87 7.35
N ILE A 103 4.93 7.14 6.23
CA ILE A 103 3.86 7.07 5.24
C ILE A 103 2.87 5.96 5.57
N ILE A 104 1.59 6.31 5.47
CA ILE A 104 0.45 5.47 5.77
C ILE A 104 -0.33 5.27 4.47
N VAL A 105 -0.22 4.06 3.93
CA VAL A 105 -1.02 3.58 2.81
C VAL A 105 -2.11 2.71 3.42
N SER A 106 -3.31 3.26 3.58
CA SER A 106 -4.43 2.51 4.18
C SER A 106 -5.37 1.95 3.10
N GLY A 107 -6.45 1.29 3.50
CA GLY A 107 -7.45 0.76 2.55
C GLY A 107 -8.30 1.86 1.91
N PHE A 108 -9.62 1.82 2.05
CA PHE A 108 -10.47 2.89 1.51
C PHE A 108 -10.39 4.23 2.26
N PHE A 109 -9.41 4.41 3.16
CA PHE A 109 -9.12 5.67 3.82
C PHE A 109 -7.92 6.34 3.12
N THR A 110 -8.08 7.61 2.78
CA THR A 110 -7.07 8.38 2.05
C THR A 110 -6.82 9.70 2.75
N GLY A 111 -5.62 10.24 2.60
CA GLY A 111 -5.25 11.56 3.11
C GLY A 111 -5.46 11.69 4.62
N GLU A 112 -6.29 12.63 5.04
CA GLU A 112 -6.53 12.98 6.44
C GLU A 112 -7.04 11.80 7.29
N LYS A 113 -7.94 10.98 6.73
CA LYS A 113 -8.47 9.79 7.43
C LYS A 113 -7.40 8.74 7.73
N SER A 114 -6.39 8.63 6.85
CA SER A 114 -5.25 7.73 7.05
C SER A 114 -4.35 8.21 8.18
N ILE A 115 -4.12 9.52 8.28
CA ILE A 115 -3.30 10.11 9.35
C ILE A 115 -3.98 9.93 10.72
N HIS A 116 -5.30 10.12 10.79
CA HIS A 116 -6.04 9.89 12.03
C HIS A 116 -6.07 8.42 12.49
N LEU A 117 -5.77 7.46 11.61
CA LEU A 117 -5.72 6.06 11.99
C LEU A 117 -4.58 5.76 12.96
N ILE A 118 -3.45 6.47 12.87
CA ILE A 118 -2.32 6.25 13.80
C ILE A 118 -2.28 7.27 14.94
N GLY A 119 -3.01 8.38 14.82
CA GLY A 119 -2.89 9.47 15.78
C GLY A 119 -1.49 10.08 15.73
N ASP A 120 -1.17 10.96 16.67
CA ASP A 120 0.11 11.67 16.65
C ASP A 120 1.25 10.81 17.20
N ILE A 121 2.34 10.74 16.43
CA ILE A 121 3.61 10.12 16.85
C ILE A 121 4.61 11.25 17.03
N SER A 122 5.04 11.48 18.28
CA SER A 122 6.09 12.46 18.60
C SER A 122 7.34 12.13 17.80
N ASP A 123 7.98 13.12 17.15
CA ASP A 123 9.19 13.03 16.31
C ASP A 123 9.01 12.67 14.81
N ARG A 124 7.78 12.39 14.37
CA ARG A 124 7.49 11.99 12.99
C ARG A 124 6.48 12.91 12.30
N VAL A 125 6.79 13.25 11.06
CA VAL A 125 5.82 13.76 10.09
C VAL A 125 5.01 12.58 9.57
N LEU A 126 3.70 12.62 9.78
CA LEU A 126 2.76 11.62 9.29
C LEU A 126 2.36 11.94 7.85
N VAL A 127 2.45 10.95 6.98
CA VAL A 127 2.19 11.11 5.55
C VAL A 127 1.02 10.22 5.13
N GLY A 128 -0.15 10.80 4.90
CA GLY A 128 -1.31 10.08 4.39
C GLY A 128 -1.27 9.96 2.88
N PHE A 129 -1.24 8.74 2.34
CA PHE A 129 -1.34 8.51 0.90
C PHE A 129 -2.79 8.68 0.41
N GLU A 130 -2.97 9.31 -0.75
CA GLU A 130 -4.28 9.44 -1.41
C GLU A 130 -4.29 8.65 -2.74
N TYR A 131 -5.22 7.69 -2.85
CA TYR A 131 -5.38 6.91 -4.07
C TYR A 131 -5.85 7.76 -5.26
N PRO A 132 -5.49 7.36 -6.48
CA PRO A 132 -5.85 8.10 -7.69
C PRO A 132 -7.33 7.97 -8.08
N TYR A 133 -8.03 6.97 -7.51
CA TYR A 133 -9.42 6.66 -7.82
C TYR A 133 -10.24 6.49 -6.54
N SER A 134 -11.47 6.97 -6.58
CA SER A 134 -12.49 6.79 -5.55
C SER A 134 -13.45 5.64 -5.88
N LEU A 135 -14.25 5.22 -4.90
CA LEU A 135 -15.34 4.27 -5.15
C LEU A 135 -16.33 4.75 -6.21
N ASP A 136 -16.56 6.06 -6.31
CA ASP A 136 -17.47 6.62 -7.31
C ASP A 136 -16.85 6.61 -8.72
N ASP A 137 -15.53 6.65 -8.84
CA ASP A 137 -14.84 6.49 -10.12
C ASP A 137 -15.01 5.05 -10.64
N PHE A 138 -14.88 4.05 -9.76
CA PHE A 138 -15.09 2.64 -10.13
C PHE A 138 -16.51 2.32 -10.57
N LYS A 139 -17.52 3.00 -10.00
CA LYS A 139 -18.91 2.87 -10.45
C LYS A 139 -19.13 3.44 -11.84
N LYS A 140 -18.41 4.52 -12.18
CA LYS A 140 -18.51 5.20 -13.49
C LYS A 140 -17.72 4.47 -14.57
N ASP A 141 -16.53 3.99 -14.22
CA ASP A 141 -15.63 3.27 -15.11
C ASP A 141 -15.01 2.06 -14.37
N PRO A 142 -15.55 0.85 -14.56
CA PRO A 142 -14.97 -0.36 -14.00
C PRO A 142 -13.54 -0.62 -14.47
N GLY A 143 -13.15 -0.13 -15.65
CA GLY A 143 -11.78 -0.22 -16.18
C GLY A 143 -10.76 0.55 -15.33
N ALA A 144 -11.23 1.54 -14.57
CA ALA A 144 -10.40 2.29 -13.62
C ALA A 144 -9.84 1.40 -12.50
N ILE A 145 -10.45 0.25 -12.21
CA ILE A 145 -9.93 -0.73 -11.22
C ILE A 145 -8.58 -1.29 -11.68
N LEU A 146 -8.47 -1.65 -12.97
CA LEU A 146 -7.20 -2.16 -13.49
C LEU A 146 -6.13 -1.08 -13.44
N GLN A 147 -6.49 0.17 -13.78
CA GLN A 147 -5.58 1.31 -13.66
C GLN A 147 -5.18 1.59 -12.21
N PHE A 148 -6.12 1.44 -11.27
CA PHE A 148 -5.87 1.55 -9.84
C PHE A 148 -4.83 0.53 -9.38
N VAL A 149 -5.02 -0.75 -9.69
CA VAL A 149 -4.08 -1.82 -9.32
C VAL A 149 -2.71 -1.59 -9.97
N ARG A 150 -2.69 -1.22 -11.26
CA ARG A 150 -1.43 -0.99 -12.00
C ARG A 150 -0.66 0.22 -11.48
N LYS A 151 -1.31 1.35 -11.25
CA LYS A 151 -0.63 2.62 -10.92
C LYS A 151 -0.23 2.72 -9.46
N THR A 152 -1.00 2.12 -8.55
CA THR A 152 -0.82 2.31 -7.10
C THR A 152 0.61 1.98 -6.62
N PRO A 153 1.21 0.82 -6.96
CA PRO A 153 2.59 0.53 -6.57
C PRO A 153 3.61 1.59 -7.03
N GLY A 154 3.50 2.04 -8.28
CA GLY A 154 4.36 3.09 -8.83
C GLY A 154 4.18 4.43 -8.13
N GLN A 155 2.94 4.79 -7.79
CA GLN A 155 2.65 6.02 -7.05
C GLN A 155 3.18 5.97 -5.61
N ILE A 156 3.07 4.83 -4.93
CA ILE A 156 3.70 4.61 -3.62
C ILE A 156 5.21 4.78 -3.73
N ALA A 157 5.84 4.13 -4.71
CA ALA A 157 7.28 4.24 -4.93
C ALA A 157 7.73 5.68 -5.18
N LEU A 158 6.96 6.44 -5.97
CA LEU A 158 7.23 7.84 -6.26
C LEU A 158 7.13 8.72 -5.00
N ALA A 159 6.11 8.49 -4.17
CA ALA A 159 5.94 9.20 -2.91
C ALA A 159 7.10 8.90 -1.95
N LEU A 160 7.50 7.64 -1.81
CA LEU A 160 8.64 7.21 -0.99
C LEU A 160 9.95 7.85 -1.48
N PHE A 161 10.18 7.84 -2.78
CA PHE A 161 11.35 8.47 -3.38
C PHE A 161 11.37 9.97 -3.11
N TRP A 162 10.27 10.68 -3.38
CA TRP A 162 10.20 12.11 -3.11
C TRP A 162 10.45 12.43 -1.64
N LEU A 163 9.83 11.69 -0.70
CA LEU A 163 10.04 11.85 0.74
C LEU A 163 11.52 11.67 1.11
N SER A 164 12.19 10.67 0.55
CA SER A 164 13.61 10.40 0.83
C SER A 164 14.56 11.53 0.42
N GLN A 165 14.13 12.42 -0.47
CA GLN A 165 14.92 13.55 -0.97
C GLN A 165 14.64 14.86 -0.22
N GLN A 166 13.73 14.87 0.76
CA GLN A 166 13.37 16.10 1.45
C GLN A 166 14.43 16.50 2.49
N ALA A 167 14.82 17.78 2.48
CA ALA A 167 15.84 18.32 3.38
C ALA A 167 15.43 18.34 4.87
N TRP A 168 14.14 18.20 5.16
CA TRP A 168 13.62 18.10 6.52
C TRP A 168 13.54 16.66 7.04
N ILE A 169 13.71 15.64 6.18
CA ILE A 169 13.67 14.23 6.57
C ILE A 169 15.10 13.71 6.85
N ASN A 170 15.26 13.06 7.99
CA ASN A 170 16.41 12.20 8.26
C ASN A 170 16.44 11.03 7.27
N THR A 171 17.55 10.86 6.55
CA THR A 171 17.71 9.85 5.49
C THR A 171 17.48 8.40 5.93
N GLN A 172 17.58 8.10 7.23
CA GLN A 172 17.29 6.77 7.81
C GLN A 172 16.00 6.76 8.65
N GLY A 173 15.19 7.81 8.59
CA GLY A 173 14.00 8.02 9.42
C GLY A 173 12.66 7.76 8.72
N LEU A 174 12.66 7.12 7.54
CA LEU A 174 11.44 6.87 6.77
C LEU A 174 10.83 5.51 7.11
N ALA A 175 9.75 5.51 7.88
CA ALA A 175 8.93 4.33 8.13
C ALA A 175 7.75 4.26 7.14
N VAL A 176 7.24 3.05 6.90
CA VAL A 176 6.12 2.80 5.99
C VAL A 176 5.12 1.88 6.64
N MET A 177 3.82 2.16 6.47
CA MET A 177 2.76 1.30 6.97
C MET A 177 1.66 1.07 5.93
N GLY A 178 1.34 -0.20 5.73
CA GLY A 178 0.28 -0.67 4.86
C GLY A 178 -0.86 -1.27 5.69
N VAL A 179 -2.06 -0.72 5.58
CA VAL A 179 -3.24 -1.21 6.31
C VAL A 179 -4.25 -1.80 5.32
N SER A 180 -4.69 -3.04 5.55
CA SER A 180 -5.64 -3.74 4.69
C SER A 180 -5.18 -3.73 3.22
N LEU A 181 -5.97 -3.18 2.30
CA LEU A 181 -5.64 -3.01 0.88
C LEU A 181 -4.33 -2.24 0.65
N GLY A 182 -3.99 -1.27 1.51
CA GLY A 182 -2.71 -0.57 1.40
C GLY A 182 -1.52 -1.50 1.68
N GLY A 183 -1.68 -2.48 2.58
CA GLY A 183 -0.68 -3.52 2.84
C GLY A 183 -0.48 -4.50 1.68
N VAL A 184 -1.45 -4.59 0.77
CA VAL A 184 -1.36 -5.42 -0.43
C VAL A 184 -0.48 -4.75 -1.50
N PHE A 185 -0.64 -3.44 -1.72
CA PHE A 185 0.16 -2.72 -2.73
C PHE A 185 1.53 -2.27 -2.24
N LEU A 186 1.68 -2.09 -0.93
CA LEU A 186 2.88 -1.54 -0.33
C LEU A 186 4.16 -2.35 -0.65
N PRO A 187 4.18 -3.70 -0.64
CA PRO A 187 5.38 -4.47 -0.97
C PRO A 187 5.96 -4.16 -2.35
N ALA A 188 5.11 -4.08 -3.38
CA ALA A 188 5.56 -3.71 -4.73
C ALA A 188 6.13 -2.28 -4.76
N GLY A 189 5.46 -1.32 -4.09
CA GLY A 189 5.92 0.06 -3.98
C GLY A 189 7.26 0.21 -3.23
N ILE A 190 7.45 -0.51 -2.12
CA ILE A 190 8.71 -0.52 -1.36
C ILE A 190 9.82 -1.14 -2.21
N HIS A 191 9.57 -2.27 -2.87
CA HIS A 191 10.60 -2.95 -3.67
C HIS A 191 11.13 -2.02 -4.77
N ILE A 192 10.24 -1.32 -5.48
CA ILE A 192 10.64 -0.32 -6.48
C ILE A 192 11.41 0.85 -5.82
N ALA A 193 10.93 1.38 -4.70
CA ALA A 193 11.59 2.49 -4.02
C ALA A 193 13.00 2.11 -3.53
N GLN A 194 13.17 0.91 -2.96
CA GLN A 194 14.47 0.41 -2.51
C GLN A 194 15.44 0.19 -3.68
N ASP A 195 14.95 -0.27 -4.83
CA ASP A 195 15.74 -0.34 -6.07
C ASP A 195 16.16 1.06 -6.57
N MET A 196 15.34 2.09 -6.33
CA MET A 196 15.66 3.50 -6.58
C MET A 196 16.55 4.14 -5.48
N GLY A 197 17.02 3.37 -4.51
CA GLY A 197 17.94 3.85 -3.46
C GLY A 197 17.25 4.38 -2.21
N VAL A 198 15.93 4.26 -2.07
CA VAL A 198 15.21 4.66 -0.84
C VAL A 198 15.54 3.70 0.30
N VAL A 199 15.98 4.24 1.43
CA VAL A 199 16.17 3.48 2.68
C VAL A 199 14.90 3.56 3.52
N VAL A 200 14.35 2.39 3.88
CA VAL A 200 13.18 2.28 4.75
C VAL A 200 13.62 1.82 6.13
N GLU A 201 13.34 2.65 7.14
CA GLU A 201 13.66 2.39 8.55
C GLU A 201 12.91 1.17 9.08
N LYS A 202 11.61 1.08 8.78
CA LYS A 202 10.73 0.01 9.25
C LYS A 202 9.51 -0.12 8.35
N SER A 203 9.13 -1.36 8.04
CA SER A 203 7.91 -1.67 7.29
C SER A 203 6.88 -2.33 8.20
N ILE A 204 5.68 -1.77 8.22
CA ILE A 204 4.58 -2.21 9.09
C ILE A 204 3.41 -2.68 8.22
N PHE A 205 2.96 -3.91 8.42
CA PHE A 205 1.83 -4.51 7.71
C PHE A 205 0.69 -4.78 8.68
N VAL A 206 -0.49 -4.22 8.45
CA VAL A 206 -1.63 -4.31 9.36
C VAL A 206 -2.85 -4.92 8.67
N GLY A 207 -3.34 -6.06 9.17
CA GLY A 207 -4.55 -6.72 8.68
C GLY A 207 -4.49 -7.00 7.18
N THR A 208 -3.40 -7.59 6.70
CA THR A 208 -3.12 -7.79 5.27
C THR A 208 -2.47 -9.15 5.01
N GLY A 209 -2.31 -9.53 3.74
CA GLY A 209 -1.73 -10.81 3.32
C GLY A 209 -0.92 -10.68 2.03
N SER A 210 -0.25 -11.76 1.63
CA SER A 210 0.71 -11.74 0.52
C SER A 210 0.19 -12.24 -0.83
N GLU A 211 -0.97 -12.88 -0.88
CA GLU A 211 -1.47 -13.57 -2.07
C GLU A 211 -2.76 -12.92 -2.58
N LEU A 212 -2.65 -12.12 -3.64
CA LEU A 212 -3.81 -11.45 -4.24
C LEU A 212 -4.90 -12.44 -4.67
N GLY A 213 -4.50 -13.55 -5.30
CA GLY A 213 -5.44 -14.57 -5.76
C GLY A 213 -6.20 -15.25 -4.62
N GLU A 214 -5.54 -15.55 -3.51
CA GLU A 214 -6.22 -16.14 -2.34
C GLU A 214 -7.17 -15.16 -1.67
N ILE A 215 -6.74 -13.90 -1.51
CA ILE A 215 -7.58 -12.83 -0.95
C ILE A 215 -8.82 -12.64 -1.83
N LEU A 216 -8.65 -12.56 -3.15
CA LEU A 216 -9.75 -12.40 -4.09
C LEU A 216 -10.70 -13.61 -4.04
N LYS A 217 -10.15 -14.84 -4.04
CA LYS A 217 -10.93 -16.07 -3.99
C LYS A 217 -11.78 -16.15 -2.72
N GLU A 218 -11.22 -15.85 -1.55
CA GLU A 218 -11.95 -15.82 -0.27
C GLU A 218 -13.13 -14.86 -0.31
N ASN A 219 -12.90 -13.63 -0.79
CA ASN A 219 -13.95 -12.62 -0.84
C ASN A 219 -15.06 -12.97 -1.86
N LEU A 220 -14.72 -13.65 -2.95
CA LEU A 220 -15.67 -14.09 -3.98
C LEU A 220 -16.41 -15.41 -3.64
N SER A 221 -15.86 -16.22 -2.73
CA SER A 221 -16.42 -17.52 -2.34
C SER A 221 -17.84 -17.45 -1.77
N ASN A 222 -18.23 -16.28 -1.25
CA ASN A 222 -19.58 -16.02 -0.75
C ASN A 222 -20.63 -15.88 -1.88
N TYR A 223 -20.18 -15.75 -3.13
CA TYR A 223 -21.03 -15.47 -4.30
C TYR A 223 -20.91 -16.54 -5.38
N LEU A 224 -19.73 -17.16 -5.50
CA LEU A 224 -19.38 -18.13 -6.54
C LEU A 224 -18.61 -19.28 -5.91
N ASP A 225 -18.73 -20.48 -6.48
CA ASP A 225 -18.03 -21.67 -6.03
C ASP A 225 -17.43 -22.48 -7.20
N GLY A 226 -16.62 -23.46 -6.85
CA GLY A 226 -16.02 -24.43 -7.77
C GLY A 226 -15.17 -23.81 -8.90
N VAL A 227 -15.24 -24.43 -10.08
CA VAL A 227 -14.40 -24.09 -11.25
C VAL A 227 -14.66 -22.66 -11.76
N VAL A 228 -15.87 -22.13 -11.56
CA VAL A 228 -16.24 -20.77 -11.97
C VAL A 228 -15.47 -19.74 -11.13
N LEU A 229 -15.43 -19.92 -9.81
CA LEU A 229 -14.66 -19.09 -8.90
C LEU A 229 -13.16 -19.10 -9.26
N ASP A 230 -12.61 -20.28 -9.53
CA ASP A 230 -11.20 -20.43 -9.89
C ASP A 230 -10.87 -19.73 -11.22
N SER A 231 -11.69 -19.95 -12.25
CA SER A 231 -11.49 -19.35 -13.57
C SER A 231 -11.61 -17.82 -13.53
N LEU A 232 -12.59 -17.30 -12.78
CA LEU A 232 -12.79 -15.86 -12.61
C LEU A 232 -11.62 -15.23 -11.86
N THR A 233 -11.20 -15.85 -10.75
CA THR A 233 -10.07 -15.36 -9.95
C THR A 233 -8.81 -15.29 -10.82
N GLN A 234 -8.50 -16.34 -11.58
CA GLN A 234 -7.35 -16.35 -12.49
C GLN A 234 -7.44 -15.25 -13.55
N GLY A 235 -8.61 -15.07 -14.17
CA GLY A 235 -8.82 -14.03 -15.17
C GLY A 235 -8.63 -12.60 -14.63
N LEU A 236 -9.00 -12.36 -13.37
CA LEU A 236 -8.83 -11.05 -12.72
C LEU A 236 -7.39 -10.80 -12.24
N ILE A 237 -6.67 -11.84 -11.83
CA ILE A 237 -5.29 -11.73 -11.34
C ILE A 237 -4.28 -11.67 -12.47
N LEU A 238 -4.48 -12.39 -13.57
CA LEU A 238 -3.52 -12.46 -14.68
C LEU A 238 -3.01 -11.08 -15.18
N PRO A 239 -3.86 -10.06 -15.40
CA PRO A 239 -3.39 -8.74 -15.84
C PRO A 239 -2.65 -7.94 -14.76
N THR A 240 -2.66 -8.40 -13.51
CA THR A 240 -2.11 -7.70 -12.35
C THR A 240 -1.08 -8.52 -11.57
N VAL A 241 -0.72 -9.72 -12.06
CA VAL A 241 0.16 -10.66 -11.37
C VAL A 241 1.53 -10.09 -11.02
N ILE A 242 2.06 -9.16 -11.84
CA ILE A 242 3.36 -8.53 -11.60
C ILE A 242 3.37 -7.58 -10.40
N PHE A 243 2.19 -7.26 -9.84
CA PHE A 243 2.01 -6.44 -8.64
C PHE A 243 1.67 -7.27 -7.40
N ASP A 244 1.61 -8.61 -7.53
CA ASP A 244 1.25 -9.52 -6.44
C ASP A 244 2.31 -9.43 -5.32
N PRO A 245 1.91 -9.10 -4.07
CA PRO A 245 2.86 -8.86 -2.99
C PRO A 245 3.86 -9.99 -2.80
N LYS A 246 3.48 -11.26 -3.01
CA LYS A 246 4.38 -12.42 -2.91
C LYS A 246 5.63 -12.32 -3.79
N LEU A 247 5.56 -11.63 -4.93
CA LEU A 247 6.70 -11.46 -5.83
C LEU A 247 7.70 -10.42 -5.33
N HIS A 248 7.30 -9.58 -4.37
CA HIS A 248 8.12 -8.46 -3.91
C HIS A 248 8.59 -8.63 -2.47
N LEU A 249 7.80 -9.28 -1.60
CA LEU A 249 8.13 -9.50 -0.20
C LEU A 249 9.53 -10.08 0.04
N PRO A 250 10.03 -11.08 -0.73
CA PRO A 250 11.36 -11.65 -0.51
C PRO A 250 12.53 -10.68 -0.75
N PHE A 251 12.30 -9.55 -1.41
CA PHE A 251 13.34 -8.56 -1.75
C PHE A 251 13.35 -7.37 -0.80
N LEU A 252 12.33 -7.24 0.05
CA LEU A 252 12.25 -6.13 0.96
C LEU A 252 13.36 -6.21 2.01
N LYS A 253 13.95 -5.05 2.31
CA LYS A 253 14.96 -4.88 3.35
C LYS A 253 14.40 -4.12 4.55
N GLY A 254 14.89 -4.47 5.74
CA GLY A 254 14.68 -3.72 6.97
C GLY A 254 14.05 -4.56 8.07
N PRO A 255 13.77 -3.97 9.25
CA PRO A 255 12.92 -4.59 10.23
C PRO A 255 11.45 -4.56 9.79
N PHE A 256 10.74 -5.65 10.05
CA PHE A 256 9.31 -5.80 9.74
C PHE A 256 8.47 -5.96 11.00
N LEU A 257 7.31 -5.31 11.00
CA LEU A 257 6.26 -5.54 11.98
C LEU A 257 4.98 -5.95 11.26
N ILE A 258 4.41 -7.07 11.65
CA ILE A 258 3.15 -7.59 11.15
C ILE A 258 2.14 -7.51 12.30
N ILE A 259 1.03 -6.82 12.09
CA ILE A 259 -0.08 -6.72 13.05
C ILE A 259 -1.30 -7.37 12.43
N GLN A 260 -1.72 -8.51 12.96
CA GLN A 260 -2.91 -9.23 12.51
C GLN A 260 -3.99 -9.21 13.58
N THR A 261 -5.20 -9.63 13.21
CA THR A 261 -6.27 -9.88 14.18
C THR A 261 -6.78 -11.31 14.14
N ASP A 262 -7.17 -11.82 15.30
CA ASP A 262 -7.53 -13.24 15.51
C ASP A 262 -8.87 -13.64 14.88
N LYS A 263 -9.73 -12.67 14.54
CA LYS A 263 -11.04 -12.88 13.89
C LYS A 263 -11.14 -12.17 12.54
N ASP A 264 -10.00 -11.94 11.88
CA ASP A 264 -10.00 -11.43 10.51
C ASP A 264 -10.50 -12.51 9.54
N THR A 265 -11.68 -12.27 8.98
CA THR A 265 -12.34 -13.09 7.96
C THR A 265 -12.23 -12.51 6.54
N VAL A 266 -11.55 -11.38 6.37
CA VAL A 266 -11.36 -10.72 5.06
C VAL A 266 -10.07 -11.20 4.42
N ILE A 267 -9.03 -11.40 5.23
CA ILE A 267 -7.75 -11.93 4.80
C ILE A 267 -7.64 -13.40 5.23
N PRO A 268 -7.44 -14.34 4.28
CA PRO A 268 -7.23 -15.75 4.60
C PRO A 268 -6.04 -15.98 5.52
N LYS A 269 -6.13 -16.98 6.40
CA LYS A 269 -5.01 -17.38 7.25
C LYS A 269 -3.77 -17.75 6.42
N SER A 270 -3.94 -18.51 5.34
CA SER A 270 -2.84 -18.89 4.44
C SER A 270 -2.08 -17.68 3.89
N SER A 271 -2.79 -16.63 3.49
CA SER A 271 -2.21 -15.40 2.96
C SER A 271 -1.49 -14.58 4.04
N LYS A 272 -1.97 -14.62 5.31
CA LYS A 272 -1.27 -14.03 6.47
C LYS A 272 0.01 -14.79 6.81
N ASP A 273 -0.05 -16.11 6.85
CA ASP A 273 1.11 -16.96 7.16
C ASP A 273 2.22 -16.76 6.11
N LYS A 274 1.85 -16.79 4.83
CA LYS A 274 2.78 -16.55 3.71
C LYS A 274 3.40 -15.16 3.72
N LEU A 275 2.66 -14.13 4.16
CA LEU A 275 3.22 -12.79 4.35
C LEU A 275 4.35 -12.83 5.38
N PHE A 276 4.13 -13.47 6.54
CA PHE A 276 5.16 -13.58 7.56
C PHE A 276 6.35 -14.41 7.09
N GLU A 277 6.11 -15.55 6.43
CA GLU A 277 7.16 -16.45 5.93
C GLU A 277 8.05 -15.79 4.87
N ALA A 278 7.47 -15.01 3.96
CA ALA A 278 8.20 -14.40 2.84
C ALA A 278 9.14 -13.25 3.24
N LEU A 279 8.91 -12.62 4.40
CA LEU A 279 9.73 -11.51 4.88
C LEU A 279 11.06 -12.00 5.47
N SER A 280 12.13 -11.23 5.25
CA SER A 280 13.44 -11.47 5.86
C SER A 280 13.47 -11.05 7.34
N GLU A 281 14.48 -11.50 8.07
CA GLU A 281 14.74 -11.04 9.44
C GLU A 281 15.42 -9.65 9.45
N PRO A 282 15.21 -8.82 10.49
CA PRO A 282 14.39 -9.08 11.67
C PRO A 282 12.89 -8.82 11.42
N LYS A 283 12.02 -9.78 11.79
CA LYS A 283 10.56 -9.62 11.71
C LYS A 283 9.86 -9.97 13.00
N LYS A 284 8.74 -9.29 13.26
CA LYS A 284 7.90 -9.50 14.44
C LYS A 284 6.44 -9.55 14.06
N GLU A 285 5.70 -10.49 14.64
CA GLU A 285 4.25 -10.55 14.53
C GLU A 285 3.59 -10.21 15.87
N VAL A 286 2.49 -9.45 15.80
CA VAL A 286 1.58 -9.17 16.91
C VAL A 286 0.16 -9.50 16.47
N VAL A 287 -0.49 -10.42 17.17
CA VAL A 287 -1.89 -10.76 16.92
C VAL A 287 -2.75 -10.09 17.99
N LEU A 288 -3.66 -9.22 17.55
CA LEU A 288 -4.59 -8.50 18.41
C LEU A 288 -5.97 -9.18 18.40
N PRO A 289 -6.72 -9.15 19.53
CA PRO A 289 -8.09 -9.62 19.54
C PRO A 289 -8.98 -8.66 18.75
N GLY A 290 -9.68 -9.15 17.74
CA GLY A 290 -10.60 -8.33 16.94
C GLY A 290 -10.90 -8.85 15.53
N PRO A 291 -11.87 -8.23 14.85
CA PRO A 291 -12.17 -8.51 13.43
C PRO A 291 -11.14 -7.85 12.50
N HIS A 292 -11.38 -7.93 11.18
CA HIS A 292 -10.63 -7.14 10.20
C HIS A 292 -10.73 -5.63 10.50
N VAL A 293 -9.62 -4.92 10.31
CA VAL A 293 -9.46 -3.50 10.65
C VAL A 293 -10.36 -2.61 9.77
N ASN A 294 -11.21 -1.80 10.41
CA ASN A 294 -12.08 -0.80 9.78
C ASN A 294 -12.04 0.52 10.57
N SER A 295 -12.42 1.64 9.93
CA SER A 295 -12.34 2.99 10.52
C SER A 295 -13.23 3.23 11.72
N ASP A 296 -14.31 2.46 11.86
CA ASP A 296 -15.27 2.59 12.96
C ASP A 296 -14.84 1.83 14.23
N GLN A 297 -13.74 1.10 14.17
CA GLN A 297 -13.24 0.25 15.26
C GLN A 297 -12.21 0.98 16.13
N LEU A 298 -12.65 2.07 16.77
CA LEU A 298 -11.77 2.97 17.53
C LEU A 298 -10.87 2.26 18.56
N GLU A 299 -11.39 1.27 19.29
CA GLU A 299 -10.62 0.50 20.27
C GLU A 299 -9.54 -0.38 19.63
N LEU A 300 -9.82 -0.99 18.48
CA LEU A 300 -8.82 -1.78 17.76
C LEU A 300 -7.75 -0.87 17.16
N ILE A 301 -8.17 0.27 16.59
CA ILE A 301 -7.27 1.30 16.07
C ILE A 301 -6.33 1.76 17.18
N LYS A 302 -6.85 2.08 18.37
CA LYS A 302 -6.02 2.48 19.52
C LYS A 302 -4.98 1.42 19.91
N LYS A 303 -5.33 0.13 19.90
CA LYS A 303 -4.37 -0.95 20.15
C LYS A 303 -3.29 -1.03 19.07
N ILE A 304 -3.66 -0.85 17.81
CA ILE A 304 -2.70 -0.79 16.70
C ILE A 304 -1.74 0.39 16.90
N GLN A 305 -2.26 1.57 17.27
CA GLN A 305 -1.46 2.75 17.59
C GLN A 305 -0.45 2.49 18.69
N GLU A 306 -0.88 1.90 19.81
CA GLU A 306 -0.01 1.57 20.94
C GLU A 306 1.14 0.65 20.52
N VAL A 307 0.86 -0.37 19.69
CA VAL A 307 1.88 -1.28 19.15
C VAL A 307 2.83 -0.53 18.22
N VAL A 308 2.31 0.25 17.27
CA VAL A 308 3.12 1.01 16.30
C VAL A 308 4.04 2.02 17.00
N VAL A 309 3.50 2.81 17.93
CA VAL A 309 4.27 3.80 18.69
C VAL A 309 5.36 3.13 19.52
N LYS A 310 5.06 1.98 20.15
CA LYS A 310 6.06 1.22 20.90
C LYS A 310 7.19 0.71 20.00
N GLU A 311 6.87 0.35 18.77
CA GLU A 311 7.81 -0.25 17.80
C GLU A 311 8.62 0.79 17.02
N LEU A 312 8.26 2.07 17.08
CA LEU A 312 8.96 3.18 16.41
C LEU A 312 9.79 4.05 17.36
N LYS A 313 9.68 3.82 18.67
CA LYS A 313 10.55 4.38 19.72
C LYS A 313 11.86 3.60 19.80
#